data_AF-W7LMC4-F1
#
_entry.id   AF-W7LMC4-F1
#
_cell.length_a   1.000
_cell.length_b   1.000
_cell.length_c   1.000
_cell.angle_alpha   90.00
_cell.angle_beta   90.00
_cell.angle_gamma   90.00
#
_symmetry.space_group_name_H-M   'P 1'
#
loop_
_entity.id
_entity.type
_entity.pdbx_description
1 polymer ?
#
loop_
_entity_poly.entity_id
_entity_poly.type
_entity_poly.pdbx_seq_one_letter_code
_entity_poly.pdbx_strand_id
1 'polypeptide(L)'
;MSNIFGERHPYFVTRELEKEDEHVHNMTQNDQGLQCSQIRTTWRKRFHVSPSNSRRGSYSILAKDPLGPGMQGFRGLDISITISSSKEQPKLFAKLLSGGKTIDTDRISILGRVGFVLSWFGSILAILPRFMMQSTILFFKHNLHFWYRPEPLKESIGRPANWIEKILEQVFREYSKYLVQRSTAPVTILYTPGGVAEASEQTFISPSTCGPGDSNFEIKIKVLTPILYSRFVQYAHDSEATFCEVGVLWVLALLITQTIMGFS
;
A
#
# COMPACT_ATOMS: atom_id res chain seq x y z
N MET A 1 6.86 1.38 0.03
CA MET A 1 6.27 2.57 -0.62
C MET A 1 4.85 2.81 -0.07
N SER A 2 4.44 4.07 0.04
CA SER A 2 3.09 4.48 0.41
C SER A 2 2.43 5.28 -0.70
N ASN A 3 1.10 5.19 -0.80
CA ASN A 3 0.31 5.93 -1.77
C ASN A 3 -0.44 7.10 -1.13
N ILE A 4 -0.97 8.02 -1.95
CA ILE A 4 -1.81 9.16 -1.55
C ILE A 4 -3.07 8.73 -0.77
N PHE A 5 -3.55 7.50 -0.96
CA PHE A 5 -4.69 6.95 -0.24
C PHE A 5 -4.32 6.26 1.10
N GLY A 6 -3.06 6.33 1.51
CA GLY A 6 -2.56 5.72 2.75
C GLY A 6 -2.27 4.22 2.65
N GLU A 7 -2.51 3.58 1.49
CA GLU A 7 -2.12 2.20 1.22
C GLU A 7 -0.60 2.05 1.21
N ARG A 8 -0.09 0.98 1.82
CA ARG A 8 1.35 0.70 1.93
C ARG A 8 1.68 -0.67 1.38
N HIS A 9 2.81 -0.75 0.70
CA HIS A 9 3.39 -2.01 0.27
C HIS A 9 4.91 -1.99 0.47
N PRO A 10 5.48 -2.89 1.30
CA PRO A 10 6.91 -3.05 1.39
C PRO A 10 7.42 -3.70 0.10
N TYR A 11 8.48 -3.14 -0.48
CA TYR A 11 9.22 -3.77 -1.56
C TYR A 11 10.61 -4.06 -1.02
N PHE A 12 10.99 -5.33 -1.06
CA PHE A 12 12.32 -5.75 -0.67
C PHE A 12 13.17 -5.90 -1.92
N VAL A 13 14.38 -5.37 -1.87
CA VAL A 13 15.34 -5.38 -2.97
C VAL A 13 16.59 -6.07 -2.47
N THR A 14 16.87 -7.24 -3.01
CA THR A 14 18.11 -7.97 -2.73
C THR A 14 19.15 -7.64 -3.78
N ARG A 15 20.41 -7.54 -3.36
CA ARG A 15 21.55 -7.51 -4.27
C ARG A 15 21.81 -8.95 -4.74
N GLU A 16 21.86 -9.16 -6.05
CA GLU A 16 22.32 -10.44 -6.61
C GLU A 16 23.84 -10.48 -6.50
N LEU A 17 24.36 -11.08 -5.43
CA LEU A 17 25.81 -11.21 -5.18
C LEU A 17 26.46 -12.23 -6.13
N GLU A 18 25.72 -13.28 -6.55
CA GLU A 18 26.23 -14.37 -7.39
C GLU A 18 26.69 -13.90 -8.78
N LYS A 19 26.01 -12.90 -9.37
CA LYS A 19 26.39 -12.33 -10.67
C LYS A 19 27.57 -11.37 -10.59
N GLU A 20 27.88 -10.86 -9.40
CA GLU A 20 29.07 -10.03 -9.18
C GLU A 20 30.32 -10.92 -9.11
N ASP A 21 30.24 -12.08 -8.44
CA ASP A 21 31.38 -12.99 -8.26
C ASP A 21 31.81 -13.69 -9.57
N GLU A 22 30.88 -14.12 -10.42
CA GLU A 22 31.21 -14.69 -11.76
C GLU A 22 31.87 -13.67 -12.69
N HIS A 23 31.55 -12.38 -12.53
CA HIS A 23 32.05 -11.30 -13.40
C HIS A 23 33.43 -10.81 -12.94
N VAL A 24 33.70 -10.83 -11.63
CA VAL A 24 35.04 -10.54 -11.07
C VAL A 24 36.07 -11.57 -11.55
N HIS A 25 35.65 -12.82 -11.80
CA HIS A 25 36.58 -13.88 -12.19
C HIS A 25 37.01 -13.83 -13.68
N ASN A 26 36.30 -13.08 -14.54
CA ASN A 26 36.49 -13.04 -16.00
C ASN A 26 37.04 -11.70 -16.54
N MET A 27 37.58 -10.82 -15.70
CA MET A 27 37.87 -9.43 -16.12
C MET A 27 39.25 -9.26 -16.76
N THR A 28 39.27 -8.91 -18.05
CA THR A 28 40.44 -8.37 -18.77
C THR A 28 40.56 -6.87 -18.53
N GLN A 29 41.79 -6.37 -18.38
CA GLN A 29 42.23 -5.10 -17.75
C GLN A 29 41.67 -3.77 -18.30
N ASN A 30 40.72 -3.75 -19.27
CA ASN A 30 40.23 -2.53 -19.93
C ASN A 30 38.85 -2.02 -19.50
N ASP A 31 38.10 -2.72 -18.64
CA ASP A 31 36.74 -2.34 -18.22
C ASP A 31 36.67 -1.51 -16.92
N GLN A 32 37.65 -0.63 -16.67
CA GLN A 32 37.69 0.20 -15.46
C GLN A 32 36.55 1.26 -15.37
N GLY A 33 35.70 1.38 -16.38
CA GLY A 33 34.58 2.34 -16.43
C GLY A 33 33.22 1.81 -15.95
N LEU A 34 33.06 0.49 -15.78
CA LEU A 34 31.78 -0.13 -15.42
C LEU A 34 32.03 -1.13 -14.31
N GLN A 35 31.43 -0.91 -13.15
CA GLN A 35 30.91 -1.91 -12.19
C GLN A 35 30.71 -1.16 -10.86
N CYS A 36 29.87 -0.13 -10.90
CA CYS A 36 29.15 0.25 -9.69
C CYS A 36 28.04 -0.79 -9.58
N SER A 37 28.15 -1.68 -8.59
CA SER A 37 27.16 -2.71 -8.28
C SER A 37 25.76 -2.11 -8.35
N GLN A 38 25.05 -2.50 -9.40
CA GLN A 38 23.78 -1.89 -9.75
C GLN A 38 22.66 -2.84 -9.37
N ILE A 39 21.81 -2.38 -8.47
CA ILE A 39 20.63 -3.11 -8.04
C ILE A 39 19.50 -2.77 -9.00
N ARG A 40 19.07 -3.77 -9.77
CA ARG A 40 17.92 -3.67 -10.66
C ARG A 40 16.84 -4.62 -10.19
N THR A 41 15.63 -4.11 -9.99
CA THR A 41 14.48 -4.97 -9.69
C THR A 41 13.22 -4.41 -10.30
N THR A 42 12.37 -5.31 -10.78
CA THR A 42 11.08 -4.98 -11.36
C THR A 42 9.99 -5.70 -10.59
N TRP A 43 8.99 -4.96 -10.12
CA TRP A 43 7.80 -5.50 -9.48
C TRP A 43 6.56 -5.19 -10.31
N ARG A 44 5.57 -6.09 -10.25
CA ARG A 44 4.24 -5.77 -10.78
C ARG A 44 3.59 -4.66 -9.96
N LYS A 45 2.90 -3.74 -10.63
CA LYS A 45 2.20 -2.64 -9.98
C LYS A 45 1.11 -3.17 -9.04
N ARG A 46 1.22 -2.87 -7.74
CA ARG A 46 0.29 -3.36 -6.70
C ARG A 46 -0.69 -2.31 -6.17
N PHE A 47 -0.40 -1.01 -6.29
CA PHE A 47 -1.33 0.04 -5.84
C PHE A 47 -1.53 1.14 -6.89
N HIS A 48 -2.65 1.84 -6.78
CA HIS A 48 -3.10 2.84 -7.75
C HIS A 48 -2.63 4.24 -7.36
N VAL A 49 -1.52 4.70 -7.95
CA VAL A 49 -0.82 5.94 -7.54
C VAL A 49 -1.53 7.24 -7.98
N SER A 50 -2.31 7.19 -9.06
CA SER A 50 -2.91 8.39 -9.64
C SER A 50 -4.09 8.01 -10.52
N PRO A 51 -5.17 8.83 -10.57
CA PRO A 51 -6.33 8.59 -11.42
C PRO A 51 -6.00 8.43 -12.91
N SER A 52 -4.94 9.06 -13.42
CA SER A 52 -4.53 8.90 -14.83
C SER A 52 -3.75 7.62 -15.10
N ASN A 53 -3.51 6.78 -14.08
CA ASN A 53 -2.63 5.63 -14.18
C ASN A 53 -3.30 4.32 -13.70
N SER A 54 -3.66 3.48 -14.67
CA SER A 54 -4.17 2.12 -14.44
C SER A 54 -3.29 1.31 -13.47
N ARG A 55 -3.91 0.41 -12.69
CA ARG A 55 -3.21 -0.52 -11.79
C ARG A 55 -2.41 -1.60 -12.54
N ARG A 56 -2.60 -1.73 -13.86
CA ARG A 56 -1.86 -2.70 -14.69
C ARG A 56 -0.50 -2.12 -15.13
N GLY A 57 0.56 -2.92 -15.03
CA GLY A 57 1.92 -2.54 -15.39
C GLY A 57 2.96 -2.98 -14.36
N SER A 58 4.14 -2.36 -14.41
CA SER A 58 5.27 -2.68 -13.54
C SER A 58 6.00 -1.42 -13.05
N TYR A 59 6.63 -1.55 -11.89
CA TYR A 59 7.63 -0.61 -11.38
C TYR A 59 8.99 -1.24 -11.59
N SER A 60 9.94 -0.54 -12.19
CA SER A 60 11.34 -0.92 -12.15
C SER A 60 12.15 0.13 -11.39
N ILE A 61 13.03 -0.35 -10.52
CA ILE A 61 13.97 0.48 -9.78
C ILE A 61 15.37 0.06 -10.20
N LEU A 62 16.19 1.06 -10.43
CA LEU A 62 17.59 0.93 -10.76
C LEU A 62 18.36 1.82 -9.80
N ALA A 63 19.06 1.23 -8.84
CA ALA A 63 19.87 1.94 -7.87
C ALA A 63 21.33 1.57 -8.04
N LYS A 64 22.21 2.57 -8.08
CA LYS A 64 23.65 2.36 -8.01
C LYS A 64 24.11 2.36 -6.56
N ASP A 65 25.12 1.55 -6.26
CA ASP A 65 25.74 1.54 -4.94
C ASP A 65 26.39 2.92 -4.63
N PRO A 66 25.93 3.63 -3.59
CA PRO A 66 26.46 4.95 -3.27
C PRO A 66 27.86 4.91 -2.65
N LEU A 67 28.36 3.75 -2.20
CA LEU A 67 29.68 3.59 -1.57
C LEU A 67 30.71 2.94 -2.52
N GLY A 68 30.22 2.17 -3.49
CA GLY A 68 31.04 1.46 -4.47
C GLY A 68 31.88 0.32 -3.84
N PRO A 69 32.69 -0.37 -4.67
CA PRO A 69 33.49 -1.49 -4.20
C PRO A 69 34.50 -1.04 -3.14
N GLY A 70 34.54 -1.73 -2.01
CA GLY A 70 35.48 -1.46 -0.91
C GLY A 70 35.12 -0.29 0.02
N MET A 71 33.90 0.27 -0.07
CA MET A 71 33.39 1.34 0.82
C MET A 71 34.34 2.55 0.98
N GLN A 72 35.12 2.86 -0.07
CA GLN A 72 36.18 3.88 0.01
C GLN A 72 35.67 5.33 0.06
N GLY A 73 34.35 5.55 -0.06
CA GLY A 73 33.74 6.86 0.12
C GLY A 73 32.38 7.00 -0.57
N PHE A 74 31.62 8.05 -0.22
CA PHE A 74 30.33 8.35 -0.83
C PHE A 74 30.50 8.88 -2.26
N ARG A 75 30.06 8.10 -3.26
CA ARG A 75 30.12 8.41 -4.70
C ARG A 75 28.86 9.09 -5.23
N GLY A 76 27.90 9.39 -4.35
CA GLY A 76 26.63 10.01 -4.71
C GLY A 76 25.51 9.00 -4.92
N LEU A 77 24.28 9.48 -4.76
CA LEU A 77 23.06 8.71 -4.99
C LEU A 77 22.64 8.79 -6.47
N ASP A 78 22.42 7.65 -7.11
CA ASP A 78 21.81 7.56 -8.44
C ASP A 78 20.75 6.46 -8.43
N ILE A 79 19.49 6.87 -8.31
CA ILE A 79 18.33 5.98 -8.28
C ILE A 79 17.38 6.40 -9.40
N SER A 80 17.09 5.49 -10.31
CA SER A 80 16.09 5.67 -11.36
C SER A 80 14.89 4.76 -11.09
N ILE A 81 13.70 5.33 -11.11
CA ILE A 81 12.44 4.63 -10.93
C ILE A 81 11.62 4.82 -12.21
N THR A 82 11.26 3.73 -12.86
CA THR A 82 10.42 3.73 -14.07
C THR A 82 9.09 3.05 -13.77
N ILE A 83 8.00 3.68 -14.17
CA ILE A 83 6.66 3.10 -14.16
C ILE A 83 6.30 2.75 -15.59
N SER A 84 6.13 1.47 -15.87
CA SER A 84 5.75 0.96 -17.18
C SER A 84 4.30 0.50 -17.21
N SER A 85 3.65 0.72 -18.35
CA SER A 85 2.29 0.24 -18.63
C SER A 85 2.28 -1.29 -18.82
N SER A 86 1.08 -1.89 -18.92
CA SER A 86 0.94 -3.31 -19.28
C SER A 86 1.42 -3.66 -20.69
N LYS A 87 1.60 -2.65 -21.55
CA LYS A 87 2.20 -2.77 -22.89
C LYS A 87 3.72 -2.49 -22.87
N GLU A 88 4.35 -2.57 -21.69
CA GLU A 88 5.77 -2.28 -21.43
C GLU A 88 6.25 -0.85 -21.77
N GLN A 89 5.38 0.02 -22.24
CA GLN A 89 5.72 1.41 -22.52
C GLN A 89 5.96 2.21 -21.22
N PRO A 90 7.08 2.94 -21.10
CA PRO A 90 7.36 3.77 -19.94
C PRO A 90 6.40 4.95 -19.90
N LYS A 91 5.71 5.12 -18.77
CA LYS A 91 4.76 6.23 -18.53
C LYS A 91 5.32 7.30 -17.63
N LEU A 92 6.18 6.92 -16.69
CA LEU A 92 6.81 7.84 -15.77
C LEU A 92 8.24 7.39 -15.53
N PHE A 93 9.16 8.34 -15.59
CA PHE A 93 10.55 8.16 -15.26
C PHE A 93 10.92 9.20 -14.21
N ALA A 94 11.35 8.74 -13.04
CA ALA A 94 11.84 9.60 -11.97
C ALA A 94 13.30 9.23 -11.71
N LYS A 95 14.15 10.25 -11.66
CA LYS A 95 15.57 10.06 -11.37
C LYS A 95 15.96 10.91 -10.17
N LEU A 96 16.54 10.28 -9.18
CA LEU A 96 17.11 10.91 -8.01
C LEU A 96 18.63 10.86 -8.14
N LEU A 97 19.22 12.04 -8.25
CA LEU A 97 20.66 12.24 -8.40
C LEU A 97 21.17 13.10 -7.25
N SER A 98 22.35 12.74 -6.72
CA SER A 98 23.09 13.61 -5.82
C SER A 98 23.71 14.76 -6.61
N GLY A 99 23.02 15.90 -6.63
CA GLY A 99 23.52 17.13 -7.24
C GLY A 99 24.25 18.00 -6.22
N GLY A 100 25.56 17.82 -6.06
CA GLY A 100 26.41 18.76 -5.31
C GLY A 100 27.35 18.12 -4.30
N LYS A 101 28.22 18.97 -3.73
CA LYS A 101 29.14 18.60 -2.64
C LYS A 101 28.35 18.34 -1.36
N THR A 102 28.74 17.30 -0.63
CA THR A 102 28.13 16.98 0.67
C THR A 102 28.27 18.17 1.62
N ILE A 103 27.16 18.57 2.24
CA ILE A 103 27.15 19.63 3.25
C ILE A 103 27.52 18.98 4.58
N ASP A 104 28.63 19.40 5.15
CA ASP A 104 29.05 18.98 6.48
C ASP A 104 28.32 19.83 7.53
N THR A 105 27.32 19.22 8.19
CA THR A 105 26.43 19.88 9.14
C THR A 105 27.19 20.50 10.34
N ASP A 106 28.37 19.96 10.63
CA ASP A 106 29.20 20.39 11.76
C ASP A 106 30.03 21.64 11.44
N ARG A 107 30.25 21.95 10.16
CA ARG A 107 31.06 23.07 9.70
C ARG A 107 30.25 24.27 9.21
N ILE A 108 28.93 24.13 9.08
CA ILE A 108 28.08 25.18 8.51
C ILE A 108 27.65 26.20 9.56
N SER A 109 27.91 27.48 9.29
CA SER A 109 27.45 28.61 10.10
C SER A 109 25.92 28.74 10.09
N ILE A 110 25.33 29.33 11.13
CA ILE A 110 23.88 29.55 11.27
C ILE A 110 23.31 30.29 10.05
N LEU A 111 24.01 31.32 9.55
CA LEU A 111 23.61 32.03 8.32
C LEU A 111 23.59 31.10 7.10
N GLY A 112 24.54 30.17 7.01
CA GLY A 112 24.58 29.17 5.95
C GLY A 112 23.40 28.19 6.02
N ARG A 113 22.97 27.82 7.24
CA ARG A 113 21.77 26.99 7.45
C ARG A 113 20.50 27.72 7.00
N VAL A 114 20.35 28.99 7.38
CA VAL A 114 19.18 29.80 6.97
C VAL A 114 19.16 30.03 5.46
N GLY A 115 20.30 30.39 4.86
CA GLY A 115 20.42 30.55 3.41
C GLY A 115 20.12 29.25 2.65
N PHE A 116 20.58 28.11 3.16
CA PHE A 116 20.23 26.80 2.61
C PHE A 116 18.72 26.57 2.65
N VAL A 117 18.03 26.75 3.78
CA VAL A 117 16.58 26.57 3.86
C VAL A 117 15.83 27.53 2.91
N LEU A 118 16.25 28.80 2.85
CA LEU A 118 15.64 29.80 1.97
C LEU A 118 15.81 29.47 0.49
N SER A 119 16.92 28.84 0.10
CA SER A 119 17.14 28.40 -1.29
C SER A 119 16.08 27.40 -1.79
N TRP A 120 15.41 26.68 -0.89
CA TRP A 120 14.35 25.73 -1.23
C TRP A 120 12.98 26.40 -1.35
N PHE A 121 12.81 27.61 -0.81
CA PHE A 121 11.52 28.29 -0.76
C PHE A 121 10.98 28.60 -2.16
N GLY A 122 11.83 29.08 -3.08
CA GLY A 122 11.44 29.33 -4.47
C GLY A 122 11.00 28.06 -5.19
N SER A 123 11.67 26.93 -4.93
CA SER A 123 11.28 25.62 -5.45
C SER A 123 9.93 25.18 -4.90
N ILE A 124 9.69 25.31 -3.58
CA ILE A 124 8.42 24.95 -2.96
C ILE A 124 7.26 25.77 -3.52
N LEU A 125 7.45 27.09 -3.67
CA LEU A 125 6.44 27.99 -4.21
C LEU A 125 6.10 27.67 -5.68
N ALA A 126 7.08 27.23 -6.46
CA ALA A 126 6.89 26.88 -7.87
C ALA A 126 6.30 25.47 -8.09
N ILE A 127 6.32 24.57 -7.10
CA ILE A 127 5.85 23.19 -7.26
C ILE A 127 4.35 23.13 -7.58
N LEU A 128 3.51 23.80 -6.78
CA LEU A 128 2.06 23.74 -6.94
C LEU A 128 1.58 24.30 -8.30
N PRO A 129 1.98 25.51 -8.75
CA PRO A 129 1.53 26.03 -10.04
C PRO A 129 2.02 25.17 -11.20
N ARG A 130 3.26 24.66 -11.14
CA ARG A 130 3.77 23.72 -12.15
C ARG A 130 2.96 22.42 -12.16
N PHE A 131 2.65 21.88 -10.98
CA PHE A 131 1.83 20.68 -10.86
C PHE A 131 0.42 20.88 -11.44
N MET A 132 -0.22 22.02 -11.15
CA MET A 132 -1.53 22.36 -11.69
C MET A 132 -1.49 22.46 -13.21
N MET A 133 -0.53 23.23 -13.77
CA MET A 133 -0.38 23.40 -15.21
C MET A 133 -0.16 22.06 -15.92
N GLN A 134 0.72 21.22 -15.39
CA GLN A 134 0.97 19.89 -15.96
C GLN A 134 -0.26 18.99 -15.87
N SER A 135 -0.97 19.02 -14.75
CA SER A 135 -2.22 18.26 -14.58
C SER A 135 -3.29 18.73 -15.56
N THR A 136 -3.42 20.04 -15.79
CA THR A 136 -4.34 20.63 -16.78
C THR A 136 -3.98 20.19 -18.20
N ILE A 137 -2.71 20.27 -18.59
CA ILE A 137 -2.26 19.80 -19.91
C ILE A 137 -2.55 18.31 -20.07
N LEU A 138 -2.25 17.51 -19.05
CA LEU A 138 -2.47 16.06 -19.06
C LEU A 138 -3.96 15.71 -19.19
N PHE A 139 -4.83 16.48 -18.55
CA PHE A 139 -6.27 16.29 -18.58
C PHE A 139 -6.86 16.71 -19.94
N PHE A 140 -6.62 17.95 -20.38
CA PHE A 140 -7.27 18.51 -21.57
C PHE A 140 -6.61 18.10 -22.89
N LYS A 141 -5.27 18.06 -22.95
CA LYS A 141 -4.55 17.78 -24.20
C LYS A 141 -4.43 16.29 -24.49
N HIS A 142 -4.23 15.49 -23.43
CA HIS A 142 -3.94 14.07 -23.58
C HIS A 142 -5.14 13.16 -23.30
N ASN A 143 -6.31 13.72 -22.91
CA ASN A 143 -7.56 12.98 -22.66
C ASN A 143 -7.34 11.66 -21.91
N LEU A 144 -6.49 11.71 -20.89
CA LEU A 144 -6.11 10.52 -20.17
C LEU A 144 -7.31 9.96 -19.43
N HIS A 145 -7.57 8.67 -19.67
CA HIS A 145 -8.67 7.97 -19.04
C HIS A 145 -8.55 8.06 -17.52
N PHE A 146 -9.59 8.59 -16.89
CA PHE A 146 -9.69 8.69 -15.45
C PHE A 146 -10.09 7.32 -14.89
N TRP A 147 -9.14 6.66 -14.24
CA TRP A 147 -9.36 5.40 -13.56
C TRP A 147 -9.96 5.69 -12.19
N TYR A 148 -11.11 5.08 -11.91
CA TYR A 148 -11.67 5.09 -10.57
C TYR A 148 -10.75 4.33 -9.62
N ARG A 149 -10.74 4.75 -8.35
CA ARG A 149 -9.93 4.12 -7.31
C ARG A 149 -10.34 2.65 -7.17
N PRO A 150 -9.44 1.69 -7.42
CA PRO A 150 -9.72 0.29 -7.16
C PRO A 150 -9.61 -0.02 -5.67
N GLU A 151 -10.33 -1.03 -5.20
CA GLU A 151 -10.20 -1.54 -3.83
C GLU A 151 -8.78 -2.04 -3.54
N PRO A 152 -8.27 -1.91 -2.30
CA PRO A 152 -6.95 -2.45 -1.95
C PRO A 152 -6.86 -3.96 -2.21
N LEU A 153 -5.67 -4.45 -2.54
CA LEU A 153 -5.44 -5.90 -2.66
C LEU A 153 -5.49 -6.52 -1.27
N LYS A 154 -5.88 -7.80 -1.18
CA LYS A 154 -5.88 -8.58 0.08
C LYS A 154 -4.51 -8.64 0.77
N GLU A 155 -3.44 -8.50 0.00
CA GLU A 155 -2.04 -8.47 0.43
C GLU A 155 -1.50 -7.06 0.74
N SER A 156 -2.23 -6.01 0.35
CA SER A 156 -1.80 -4.64 0.62
C SER A 156 -2.20 -4.21 2.02
N ILE A 157 -1.34 -3.44 2.67
CA ILE A 157 -1.65 -2.86 3.97
C ILE A 157 -2.54 -1.65 3.69
N GLY A 158 -3.79 -1.73 4.16
CA GLY A 158 -4.76 -0.65 4.06
C GLY A 158 -4.32 0.61 4.82
N ARG A 159 -5.03 1.71 4.59
CA ARG A 159 -4.76 2.94 5.34
C ARG A 159 -5.00 2.75 6.84
N PRO A 160 -4.30 3.49 7.71
CA PRO A 160 -4.63 3.50 9.13
C PRO A 160 -6.05 4.04 9.36
N ALA A 161 -6.74 3.47 10.33
CA ALA A 161 -8.06 3.90 10.77
C ALA A 161 -7.97 5.25 11.50
N ASN A 162 -8.90 6.15 11.22
CA ASN A 162 -9.05 7.38 11.98
C ASN A 162 -9.66 7.08 13.37
N TRP A 163 -9.61 8.02 14.30
CA TRP A 163 -10.11 7.81 15.67
C TRP A 163 -11.60 7.42 15.71
N ILE A 164 -12.45 8.02 14.87
CA ILE A 164 -13.88 7.66 14.73
C ILE A 164 -14.01 6.21 14.23
N GLU A 165 -13.23 5.84 13.22
CA GLU A 165 -13.26 4.49 12.63
C GLU A 165 -12.77 3.44 13.62
N LYS A 166 -11.83 3.79 14.51
CA LYS A 166 -11.44 2.92 15.62
C LYS A 166 -12.62 2.68 16.55
N ILE A 167 -13.36 3.72 16.94
CA ILE A 167 -14.55 3.56 17.79
C ILE A 167 -15.60 2.69 17.09
N LEU A 168 -15.88 2.96 15.82
CA LEU A 168 -16.84 2.17 15.04
C LEU A 168 -16.41 0.73 14.83
N GLU A 169 -15.11 0.46 14.68
CA GLU A 169 -14.58 -0.89 14.65
C GLU A 169 -14.87 -1.65 15.95
N GLN A 170 -14.74 -1.00 17.11
CA GLN A 170 -15.08 -1.63 18.39
C GLN A 170 -16.56 -2.00 18.45
N VAL A 171 -17.45 -1.11 18.00
CA VAL A 171 -18.89 -1.36 17.96
C VAL A 171 -19.21 -2.51 17.00
N PHE A 172 -18.65 -2.49 15.80
CA PHE A 172 -18.83 -3.54 14.79
C PHE A 172 -18.36 -4.91 15.30
N ARG A 173 -17.25 -4.92 16.04
CA ARG A 173 -16.68 -6.13 16.63
C ARG A 173 -17.60 -6.73 17.69
N GLU A 174 -18.07 -5.93 18.64
CA GLU A 174 -19.02 -6.40 19.66
C GLU A 174 -20.35 -6.85 19.04
N TYR A 175 -20.81 -6.13 18.01
CA TYR A 175 -22.00 -6.51 17.25
C TYR A 175 -21.83 -7.88 16.57
N SER A 176 -20.69 -8.11 15.90
CA SER A 176 -20.38 -9.39 15.26
C SER A 176 -20.33 -10.53 16.27
N LYS A 177 -19.70 -10.29 17.42
CA LYS A 177 -19.65 -11.27 18.52
C LYS A 177 -21.04 -11.60 19.06
N TYR A 178 -21.88 -10.59 19.24
CA TYR A 178 -23.26 -10.76 19.68
C TYR A 178 -24.09 -11.61 18.70
N LEU A 179 -23.94 -11.38 17.39
CA LEU A 179 -24.61 -12.19 16.36
C LEU A 179 -24.15 -13.66 16.40
N VAL A 180 -22.85 -13.91 16.55
CA VAL A 180 -22.31 -15.28 16.64
C VAL A 180 -22.83 -16.00 17.89
N GLN A 181 -22.91 -15.31 19.03
CA GLN A 181 -23.41 -15.88 20.28
C GLN A 181 -24.90 -16.26 20.22
N ARG A 182 -25.69 -15.54 19.41
CA ARG A 182 -27.12 -15.83 19.22
C ARG A 182 -27.42 -16.78 18.07
N SER A 183 -26.41 -17.19 17.31
CA SER A 183 -26.60 -18.14 16.23
C SER A 183 -26.97 -19.51 16.77
N THR A 184 -28.05 -20.08 16.23
CA THR A 184 -28.44 -21.48 16.49
C THR A 184 -27.53 -22.46 15.74
N ALA A 185 -26.83 -22.02 14.71
CA ALA A 185 -25.91 -22.84 13.92
C ALA A 185 -24.49 -22.87 14.54
N PRO A 186 -23.76 -24.00 14.42
CA PRO A 186 -22.36 -24.10 14.84
C PRO A 186 -21.46 -23.31 13.88
N VAL A 187 -21.12 -22.08 14.26
CA VAL A 187 -20.37 -21.11 13.43
C VAL A 187 -19.14 -20.61 14.18
N THR A 188 -18.00 -20.59 13.49
CA THR A 188 -16.75 -19.98 13.95
C THR A 188 -16.37 -18.84 13.01
N ILE A 189 -16.25 -17.62 13.53
CA ILE A 189 -15.84 -16.44 12.76
C ILE A 189 -14.43 -16.04 13.16
N LEU A 190 -13.51 -16.04 12.20
CA LEU A 190 -12.19 -15.42 12.33
C LEU A 190 -12.27 -13.98 11.79
N TYR A 191 -12.15 -13.01 12.67
CA TYR A 191 -12.22 -11.59 12.37
C TYR A 191 -10.84 -10.94 12.40
N THR A 192 -10.45 -10.31 11.29
CA THR A 192 -9.24 -9.49 11.17
C THR A 192 -9.63 -8.03 10.92
N PRO A 193 -9.37 -7.11 11.87
CA PRO A 193 -9.73 -5.70 11.73
C PRO A 193 -8.87 -4.97 10.69
N GLY A 194 -9.46 -3.97 10.05
CA GLY A 194 -8.81 -3.19 9.00
C GLY A 194 -8.21 -1.90 9.54
N GLY A 195 -6.89 -1.72 9.36
CA GLY A 195 -6.20 -0.44 9.64
C GLY A 195 -6.05 -0.06 11.11
N VAL A 196 -6.35 -0.97 12.04
CA VAL A 196 -6.09 -0.81 13.48
C VAL A 196 -4.85 -1.61 13.85
N ALA A 197 -3.73 -0.94 14.11
CA ALA A 197 -2.44 -1.60 14.37
C ALA A 197 -2.40 -2.39 15.69
N GLU A 198 -3.25 -2.04 16.64
CA GLU A 198 -3.28 -2.62 18.00
C GLU A 198 -4.27 -3.79 18.13
N ALA A 199 -5.16 -3.99 17.17
CA ALA A 199 -6.19 -5.00 17.25
C ALA A 199 -5.71 -6.30 16.59
N SER A 200 -5.57 -7.35 17.39
CA SER A 200 -5.22 -8.69 16.91
C SER A 200 -6.40 -9.37 16.22
N GLU A 201 -6.11 -10.41 15.44
CA GLU A 201 -7.14 -11.33 14.96
C GLU A 201 -7.92 -11.91 16.14
N GLN A 202 -9.24 -12.00 15.99
CA GLN A 202 -10.14 -12.53 17.02
C GLN A 202 -11.02 -13.62 16.44
N THR A 203 -11.22 -14.66 17.23
CA THR A 203 -12.10 -15.78 16.87
C THR A 203 -13.35 -15.73 17.73
N PHE A 204 -14.52 -15.68 17.10
CA PHE A 204 -15.82 -15.79 17.74
C PHE A 204 -16.39 -17.17 17.46
N ILE A 205 -16.86 -17.87 18.50
CA ILE A 205 -17.39 -19.23 18.40
C ILE A 205 -18.81 -19.21 18.95
N SER A 206 -19.76 -19.80 18.22
CA SER A 206 -21.14 -19.93 18.68
C SER A 206 -21.25 -20.96 19.81
N PRO A 207 -22.22 -20.81 20.73
CA PRO A 207 -22.42 -21.75 21.85
C PRO A 207 -23.02 -23.09 21.40
N SER A 208 -23.51 -23.19 20.17
CA SER A 208 -24.07 -24.40 19.56
C SER A 208 -22.95 -25.40 19.25
N THR A 209 -22.90 -26.50 20.00
CA THR A 209 -21.97 -27.60 19.76
C THR A 209 -22.40 -28.45 18.58
N CYS A 210 -21.51 -28.67 17.60
CA CYS A 210 -21.69 -29.72 16.61
C CYS A 210 -21.83 -31.08 17.29
N GLY A 211 -22.88 -31.84 16.93
CA GLY A 211 -22.92 -33.27 17.23
C GLY A 211 -21.84 -34.03 16.45
N PRO A 212 -21.54 -35.28 16.82
CA PRO A 212 -20.59 -36.10 16.07
C PRO A 212 -21.12 -36.33 14.64
N GLY A 213 -20.61 -35.55 13.68
CA GLY A 213 -21.00 -35.60 12.27
C GLY A 213 -21.33 -34.25 11.63
N ASP A 214 -21.59 -33.20 12.42
CA ASP A 214 -21.90 -31.88 11.88
C ASP A 214 -20.63 -31.07 11.56
N SER A 215 -20.64 -30.42 10.40
CA SER A 215 -19.55 -29.57 9.95
C SER A 215 -19.66 -28.17 10.56
N ASN A 216 -18.64 -27.75 11.32
CA ASN A 216 -18.51 -26.38 11.80
C ASN A 216 -18.34 -25.41 10.62
N PHE A 217 -19.17 -24.38 10.54
CA PHE A 217 -19.03 -23.36 9.50
C PHE A 217 -17.97 -22.33 9.90
N GLU A 218 -16.79 -22.39 9.28
CA GLU A 218 -15.72 -21.41 9.47
C GLU A 218 -15.86 -20.24 8.48
N ILE A 219 -15.98 -19.02 9.02
CA ILE A 219 -16.12 -17.79 8.22
C ILE A 219 -14.93 -16.88 8.53
N LYS A 220 -14.22 -16.43 7.48
CA LYS A 220 -13.09 -15.51 7.62
C LYS A 220 -13.49 -14.11 7.16
N ILE A 221 -13.61 -13.18 8.10
CA ILE A 221 -13.94 -11.78 7.84
C ILE A 221 -12.66 -10.97 7.95
N LYS A 222 -12.11 -10.55 6.81
CA LYS A 222 -10.95 -9.66 6.74
C LYS A 222 -11.36 -8.30 6.19
N VAL A 223 -11.33 -7.27 7.04
CA VAL A 223 -11.66 -5.91 6.62
C VAL A 223 -10.45 -5.28 5.93
N LEU A 224 -10.58 -4.96 4.64
CA LEU A 224 -9.49 -4.39 3.83
C LEU A 224 -9.33 -2.87 4.01
N THR A 225 -10.41 -2.17 4.34
CA THR A 225 -10.40 -0.71 4.51
C THR A 225 -11.20 -0.26 5.74
N PRO A 226 -10.67 0.66 6.56
CA PRO A 226 -11.41 1.22 7.70
C PRO A 226 -12.67 2.00 7.33
N ILE A 227 -12.81 2.41 6.06
CA ILE A 227 -13.98 3.16 5.60
C ILE A 227 -15.26 2.32 5.68
N LEU A 228 -15.14 0.98 5.67
CA LEU A 228 -16.26 0.07 5.87
C LEU A 228 -17.01 0.40 7.16
N TYR A 229 -16.30 0.69 8.25
CA TYR A 229 -16.92 0.97 9.55
C TYR A 229 -17.77 2.25 9.52
N SER A 230 -17.28 3.30 8.85
CA SER A 230 -18.02 4.55 8.67
C SER A 230 -19.26 4.36 7.78
N ARG A 231 -19.14 3.54 6.73
CA ARG A 231 -20.26 3.24 5.82
C ARG A 231 -21.29 2.34 6.48
N PHE A 232 -20.86 1.36 7.28
CA PHE A 232 -21.73 0.41 7.97
C PHE A 232 -22.86 1.10 8.75
N VAL A 233 -22.55 2.22 9.42
CA VAL A 233 -23.51 3.01 10.20
C VAL A 233 -24.49 3.81 9.32
N GLN A 234 -24.15 4.06 8.05
CA GLN A 234 -24.97 4.86 7.13
C GLN A 234 -25.99 4.03 6.35
N TYR A 235 -25.90 2.71 6.37
CA TYR A 235 -26.88 1.85 5.69
C TYR A 235 -28.14 1.72 6.54
N ALA A 236 -29.31 1.88 5.90
CA ALA A 236 -30.61 1.80 6.57
C ALA A 236 -30.98 0.36 6.99
N HIS A 237 -30.41 -0.64 6.33
CA HIS A 237 -30.56 -2.05 6.67
C HIS A 237 -29.20 -2.78 6.60
N ASP A 238 -28.90 -3.58 7.63
CA ASP A 238 -27.65 -4.37 7.74
C ASP A 238 -27.40 -5.28 6.53
N SER A 239 -28.46 -5.76 5.88
CA SER A 239 -28.39 -6.60 4.69
C SER A 239 -27.88 -5.85 3.45
N GLU A 240 -28.25 -4.57 3.29
CA GLU A 240 -27.83 -3.73 2.17
C GLU A 240 -26.33 -3.39 2.26
N ALA A 241 -25.84 -3.13 3.48
CA ALA A 241 -24.42 -2.93 3.77
C ALA A 241 -23.57 -4.14 3.37
N THR A 242 -24.05 -5.35 3.70
CA THR A 242 -23.35 -6.61 3.36
C THR A 242 -23.40 -6.94 1.87
N PHE A 243 -24.48 -6.55 1.18
CA PHE A 243 -24.70 -6.87 -0.24
C PHE A 243 -23.95 -5.91 -1.18
N CYS A 244 -23.82 -4.63 -0.83
CA CYS A 244 -23.18 -3.62 -1.68
C CYS A 244 -21.65 -3.62 -1.60
N GLU A 245 -21.04 -4.02 -0.48
CA GLU A 245 -19.58 -3.87 -0.28
C GLU A 245 -18.79 -5.19 -0.37
N VAL A 246 -19.41 -6.39 -0.32
CA VAL A 246 -18.63 -7.65 -0.23
C VAL A 246 -19.32 -8.87 -0.87
N GLY A 247 -18.73 -9.41 -1.96
CA GLY A 247 -19.20 -10.63 -2.63
C GLY A 247 -19.04 -11.96 -1.88
N VAL A 248 -18.77 -11.97 -0.57
CA VAL A 248 -18.47 -13.20 0.23
C VAL A 248 -19.27 -13.26 1.53
N LEU A 249 -20.47 -12.67 1.55
CA LEU A 249 -21.18 -12.39 2.80
C LEU A 249 -22.64 -12.89 2.82
N TRP A 250 -22.91 -13.97 2.09
CA TRP A 250 -24.18 -14.70 2.19
C TRP A 250 -24.46 -15.18 3.62
N VAL A 251 -23.42 -15.40 4.44
CA VAL A 251 -23.57 -16.01 5.76
C VAL A 251 -23.94 -15.02 6.88
N LEU A 252 -23.50 -13.75 6.87
CA LEU A 252 -24.06 -12.77 7.84
C LEU A 252 -25.49 -12.39 7.47
N ALA A 253 -25.83 -12.31 6.18
CA ALA A 253 -27.23 -12.15 5.77
C ALA A 253 -28.10 -13.33 6.23
N LEU A 254 -27.58 -14.56 6.18
CA LEU A 254 -28.21 -15.77 6.73
C LEU A 254 -28.33 -15.73 8.26
N LEU A 255 -27.30 -15.26 8.97
CA LEU A 255 -27.34 -15.11 10.43
C LEU A 255 -28.33 -14.02 10.87
N ILE A 256 -28.37 -12.89 10.15
CA ILE A 256 -29.33 -11.81 10.40
C ILE A 256 -30.76 -12.28 10.12
N THR A 257 -31.00 -12.99 9.01
CA THR A 257 -32.34 -13.54 8.70
C THR A 257 -32.76 -14.65 9.67
N GLN A 258 -31.84 -15.50 10.15
CA GLN A 258 -32.14 -16.48 11.19
C GLN A 258 -32.43 -15.83 12.55
N THR A 259 -31.74 -14.74 12.89
CA THR A 259 -31.97 -14.00 14.15
C THR A 259 -33.28 -13.20 14.12
N ILE A 260 -33.66 -12.67 12.94
CA ILE A 260 -34.91 -11.91 12.76
C ILE A 260 -36.13 -12.85 12.64
N MET A 261 -36.02 -13.99 11.96
CA MET A 261 -37.12 -14.97 11.86
C MET A 261 -37.34 -15.80 13.12
N GLY A 262 -36.42 -15.78 14.09
CA GLY A 262 -36.62 -16.37 15.42
C GLY A 262 -37.43 -15.49 16.39
N PHE A 263 -37.93 -14.34 15.94
CA PHE A 263 -38.73 -13.38 16.72
C PHE A 263 -40.20 -13.26 16.24
N SER A 264 -40.75 -14.31 15.59
CA SER A 264 -42.19 -14.43 15.34
C SER A 264 -42.82 -15.58 16.09
#